data_AF-A0A0F9RA26-F1
#
_entry.id   AF-A0A0F9RA26-F1
#
_cell.length_a   1.000
_cell.length_b   1.000
_cell.length_c   1.000
_cell.angle_alpha   90.00
_cell.angle_beta   90.00
_cell.angle_gamma   90.00
#
_symmetry.space_group_name_H-M   'P 1'
#
loop_
_entity.id
_entity.type
_entity.pdbx_description
1 polymer ?
#
loop_
_entity_poly.entity_id
_entity_poly.type
_entity_poly.pdbx_seq_one_letter_code
_entity_poly.pdbx_strand_id
1 'polypeptide(L)'
;MGKINACLSSDVKTASDAAIVIATTAGKLCGAQLIVKSTADPTLIIYDNASARSGTVLYKRKVDSSVEGLGKTDAFIPVIFKSGCTISYTGTDGADEAIVFYVTEGL
;
A
#
# COMPACT_ATOMS: atom_id res chain seq x y z
N MET A 1 3.19 3.22 -29.55
CA MET A 1 4.08 3.13 -28.37
C MET A 1 3.38 3.85 -27.24
N GLY A 2 2.77 3.12 -26.30
CA GLY A 2 2.00 3.73 -25.21
C GLY A 2 2.92 4.57 -24.31
N LYS A 3 2.43 5.74 -23.86
CA LYS A 3 3.18 6.61 -22.95
C LYS A 3 3.58 5.81 -21.71
N ILE A 4 4.81 6.01 -21.23
CA ILE A 4 5.21 5.50 -19.91
C ILE A 4 4.42 6.33 -18.89
N ASN A 5 3.33 5.77 -18.38
CA ASN A 5 2.60 6.39 -17.28
C ASN A 5 3.48 6.27 -16.04
N ALA A 6 3.94 7.40 -15.50
CA ALA A 6 4.61 7.45 -14.22
C ALA A 6 3.69 6.87 -13.14
N CYS A 7 4.25 6.17 -12.16
CA CYS A 7 3.47 5.69 -11.03
C CYS A 7 2.93 6.88 -10.23
N LEU A 8 1.64 6.86 -9.96
CA LEU A 8 0.94 7.75 -9.05
C LEU A 8 1.26 7.38 -7.59
N SER A 9 1.08 8.34 -6.68
CA SER A 9 1.12 8.14 -5.24
C SER A 9 -0.31 8.14 -4.69
N SER A 10 -0.59 7.31 -3.68
CA SER A 10 -1.89 7.27 -3.00
C SER A 10 -2.14 8.41 -2.01
N ASP A 11 -1.20 9.34 -1.85
CA ASP A 11 -1.03 10.14 -0.63
C ASP A 11 -0.73 9.27 0.60
N VAL A 12 -0.46 9.93 1.73
CA VAL A 12 -0.21 9.30 3.02
C VAL A 12 -1.49 8.67 3.56
N LYS A 13 -1.41 7.39 3.93
CA LYS A 13 -2.46 6.63 4.59
C LYS A 13 -2.03 6.30 6.02
N THR A 14 -2.92 6.52 6.99
CA THR A 14 -2.73 6.12 8.39
C THR A 14 -3.54 4.86 8.69
N ALA A 15 -3.32 4.28 9.87
CA ALA A 15 -4.03 3.08 10.29
C ALA A 15 -5.55 3.33 10.29
N SER A 16 -6.31 2.34 9.83
CA SER A 16 -7.76 2.44 9.80
C SER A 16 -8.42 1.08 9.90
N ASP A 17 -9.49 1.03 10.69
CA ASP A 17 -10.40 -0.11 10.75
C ASP A 17 -11.34 -0.19 9.54
N ALA A 18 -11.25 0.74 8.58
CA ALA A 18 -11.94 0.65 7.29
C ALA A 18 -11.01 0.14 6.18
N ALA A 19 -11.59 -0.30 5.06
CA ALA A 19 -10.83 -0.54 3.84
C ALA A 19 -10.40 0.81 3.24
N ILE A 20 -9.11 0.99 2.97
CA ILE A 20 -8.62 2.18 2.29
C ILE A 20 -8.49 1.85 0.81
N VAL A 21 -9.32 2.49 -0.01
CA VAL A 21 -9.31 2.31 -1.47
C VAL A 21 -8.19 3.15 -2.09
N ILE A 22 -7.33 2.51 -2.86
CA ILE A 22 -6.24 3.14 -3.62
C ILE A 22 -6.65 3.32 -5.09
N ALA A 23 -7.24 2.28 -5.68
CA ALA A 23 -7.76 2.31 -7.03
C ALA A 23 -9.03 1.47 -7.14
N THR A 24 -9.98 1.90 -7.98
CA THR A 24 -11.23 1.17 -8.25
C THR A 24 -11.20 0.42 -9.59
N THR A 25 -10.18 0.64 -10.41
CA THR A 25 -9.99 0.00 -11.73
C THR A 25 -8.75 -0.88 -11.74
N ALA A 26 -8.56 -1.68 -12.79
CA ALA A 26 -7.36 -2.48 -12.99
C ALA A 26 -6.11 -1.61 -13.16
N GLY A 27 -4.93 -2.19 -12.97
CA GLY A 27 -3.68 -1.44 -13.00
C GLY A 27 -2.46 -2.25 -12.58
N LYS A 28 -1.39 -1.51 -12.29
CA LYS A 28 -0.11 -2.06 -11.85
C LYS A 28 0.32 -1.43 -10.54
N LEU A 29 0.59 -2.25 -9.55
CA LEU A 29 1.32 -1.87 -8.34
C LEU A 29 2.78 -1.64 -8.73
N CYS A 30 3.35 -0.52 -8.29
CA CYS A 30 4.74 -0.17 -8.49
C CYS A 30 5.55 -0.38 -7.21
N GLY A 31 4.94 -0.11 -6.06
CA GLY A 31 5.61 -0.27 -4.77
C GLY A 31 4.78 0.22 -3.61
N ALA A 32 5.35 0.08 -2.42
CA ALA A 32 4.81 0.60 -1.19
C ALA A 32 5.93 1.12 -0.30
N GLN A 33 5.67 2.23 0.38
CA GLN A 33 6.53 2.79 1.43
C GLN A 33 5.78 2.70 2.76
N LEU A 34 6.43 2.19 3.80
CA LEU A 34 5.96 2.30 5.18
C LEU A 34 6.90 3.22 5.95
N ILE A 35 6.33 4.14 6.74
CA ILE A 35 7.05 5.06 7.60
C ILE A 35 6.66 4.72 9.03
N VAL A 36 7.62 4.20 9.79
CA VAL A 36 7.43 3.74 11.17
C VAL A 36 7.97 4.80 12.10
N LYS A 37 7.09 5.39 12.91
CA LYS A 37 7.41 6.44 13.88
C LYS A 37 7.09 6.01 15.32
N SER A 38 6.40 4.89 15.49
CA SER A 38 6.10 4.30 16.79
C SER A 38 6.84 2.97 16.99
N THR A 39 6.93 2.52 18.25
CA THR A 39 7.47 1.18 18.59
C THR A 39 6.43 0.07 18.45
N ALA A 40 5.26 0.37 17.87
CA ALA A 40 4.33 -0.67 17.43
C ALA A 40 4.85 -1.29 16.13
N ASP A 41 4.51 -2.54 15.87
CA ASP A 41 4.86 -3.23 14.62
C ASP A 41 3.78 -3.02 13.55
N PRO A 42 3.91 -2.06 12.62
CA PRO A 42 2.89 -1.85 11.61
C PRO A 42 2.89 -2.99 10.60
N THR A 43 1.71 -3.26 10.03
CA THR A 43 1.52 -4.24 8.98
C THR A 43 0.76 -3.58 7.83
N LEU A 44 1.29 -3.67 6.63
CA LEU A 44 0.62 -3.30 5.39
C LEU A 44 0.25 -4.57 4.61
N ILE A 45 -1.00 -4.67 4.20
CA ILE A 45 -1.50 -5.69 3.28
C ILE A 45 -2.22 -5.00 2.14
N ILE A 46 -1.89 -5.37 0.91
CA ILE A 46 -2.49 -4.83 -0.32
C ILE A 46 -3.27 -5.96 -0.99
N TYR A 47 -4.52 -5.68 -1.36
CA TYR A 47 -5.46 -6.63 -1.96
C TYR A 47 -5.86 -6.20 -3.38
N ASP A 48 -6.03 -7.19 -4.26
CA ASP A 48 -6.66 -7.04 -5.58
C ASP A 48 -8.18 -7.00 -5.42
N ASN A 49 -8.69 -5.84 -5.00
CA ASN A 49 -10.10 -5.61 -4.74
C ASN A 49 -10.40 -4.10 -4.70
N ALA A 50 -11.49 -3.66 -5.31
CA ALA A 50 -11.87 -2.25 -5.42
C ALA A 50 -12.56 -1.66 -4.17
N SER A 51 -12.99 -2.48 -3.20
CA SER A 51 -13.83 -1.98 -2.11
C SER A 51 -13.63 -2.65 -0.75
N ALA A 52 -12.97 -3.80 -0.67
CA ALA A 52 -12.86 -4.57 0.58
C ALA A 52 -11.45 -5.12 0.82
N ARG A 53 -11.07 -5.25 2.10
CA ARG A 53 -9.82 -5.88 2.57
C ARG A 53 -9.87 -7.42 2.43
N SER A 54 -10.05 -7.89 1.21
CA SER A 54 -10.26 -9.31 0.87
C SER A 54 -9.85 -9.59 -0.57
N GLY A 55 -9.85 -10.86 -0.98
CA GLY A 55 -9.41 -11.27 -2.32
C GLY A 55 -7.93 -11.63 -2.36
N THR A 56 -7.33 -11.53 -3.54
CA THR A 56 -5.92 -11.89 -3.74
C THR A 56 -5.00 -10.90 -3.04
N VAL A 57 -4.12 -11.38 -2.17
CA VAL A 57 -3.07 -10.55 -1.56
C VAL A 57 -1.97 -10.30 -2.59
N LEU A 58 -1.74 -9.04 -2.92
CA LEU A 58 -0.69 -8.60 -3.85
C LEU A 58 0.65 -8.38 -3.14
N TYR A 59 0.57 -7.92 -1.90
CA TYR A 59 1.72 -7.63 -1.06
C TYR A 59 1.35 -7.68 0.42
N LYS A 60 2.29 -8.15 1.24
CA LYS A 60 2.18 -8.10 2.70
C LYS A 60 3.55 -7.82 3.28
N ARG A 61 3.64 -6.84 4.18
CA ARG A 61 4.82 -6.59 5.01
C ARG A 61 4.40 -6.24 6.43
N LYS A 62 4.98 -6.95 7.38
CA LYS A 62 5.02 -6.55 8.79
C LYS A 62 6.42 -6.02 9.06
N VAL A 63 6.52 -4.86 9.71
CA VAL A 63 7.79 -4.33 10.20
C VAL A 63 7.95 -4.72 11.65
N ASP A 64 9.10 -5.28 12.01
CA ASP A 64 9.49 -5.47 13.40
C ASP A 64 10.30 -4.25 13.84
N SER A 65 9.66 -3.36 14.58
CA SER A 65 10.26 -2.09 15.00
C SER A 65 11.44 -2.28 15.95
N SER A 66 11.53 -3.42 16.64
CA SER A 66 12.64 -3.74 17.53
C SER A 66 13.91 -4.13 16.79
N VAL A 67 13.77 -4.61 15.54
CA VAL A 67 14.87 -5.06 14.69
C VAL A 67 15.22 -4.02 13.62
N GLU A 68 14.21 -3.51 12.92
CA GLU A 68 14.39 -2.55 11.81
C GLU A 68 14.55 -1.11 12.30
N GLY A 69 14.17 -0.84 13.56
CA GLY A 69 14.14 0.50 14.13
C GLY A 69 13.02 1.37 13.55
N LEU A 70 13.04 2.65 13.93
CA LEU A 70 12.12 3.66 13.39
C LEU A 70 12.70 4.20 12.08
N GLY A 71 11.88 4.32 11.03
CA GLY A 71 12.37 4.77 9.73
C GLY A 71 11.43 4.49 8.57
N LYS A 72 11.98 4.63 7.36
CA LYS A 72 11.27 4.39 6.11
C LYS A 72 11.69 3.04 5.54
N THR A 73 10.71 2.28 5.07
CA THR A 73 10.94 1.03 4.36
C THR A 73 10.26 1.09 3.00
N ASP A 74 11.05 0.94 1.95
CA ASP A 74 10.58 0.96 0.57
C ASP A 74 10.58 -0.44 -0.01
N ALA A 75 9.52 -0.79 -0.73
CA ALA A 75 9.44 -2.02 -1.50
C ALA A 75 8.99 -1.72 -2.92
N PHE A 76 9.79 -2.14 -3.90
CA PHE A 76 9.39 -2.16 -5.31
C PHE A 76 8.65 -3.47 -5.62
N ILE A 77 7.41 -3.36 -6.08
CA ILE A 77 6.48 -4.51 -6.19
C ILE A 77 5.78 -4.44 -7.55
N PRO A 78 6.39 -4.94 -8.64
CA PRO A 78 5.82 -4.84 -9.99
C PRO A 78 4.74 -5.90 -10.22
N VAL A 79 3.55 -5.74 -9.64
CA VAL A 79 2.45 -6.71 -9.71
C VAL A 79 1.21 -6.08 -10.37
N ILE A 80 0.48 -6.86 -11.17
CA ILE A 80 -0.77 -6.41 -11.81
C ILE A 80 -1.95 -6.69 -10.88
N PHE A 81 -2.87 -5.75 -10.76
CA PHE A 81 -4.17 -5.92 -10.10
C PHE A 81 -5.30 -5.75 -11.13
N LYS A 82 -6.30 -6.62 -11.08
CA LYS A 82 -7.37 -6.68 -12.10
C LYS A 82 -8.70 -6.10 -11.63
N SER A 83 -8.90 -6.02 -10.32
CA SER A 83 -10.19 -5.72 -9.70
C SER A 83 -10.14 -4.49 -8.82
N GLY A 84 -9.09 -3.68 -8.89
CA GLY A 84 -8.83 -2.54 -8.02
C GLY A 84 -7.68 -2.78 -7.04
N CYS A 85 -7.43 -1.81 -6.18
CA CYS A 85 -6.40 -1.88 -5.17
C CYS A 85 -6.94 -1.29 -3.86
N THR A 86 -6.99 -2.10 -2.82
CA THR A 86 -7.35 -1.69 -1.46
C THR A 86 -6.27 -2.15 -0.49
N ILE A 87 -6.13 -1.42 0.62
CA ILE A 87 -5.16 -1.78 1.66
C ILE A 87 -5.82 -1.99 3.02
N SER A 88 -5.20 -2.87 3.80
CA SER A 88 -5.28 -2.89 5.24
C SER A 88 -3.95 -2.41 5.78
N TYR A 89 -4.00 -1.39 6.64
CA TYR A 89 -2.81 -0.89 7.31
C TYR A 89 -3.06 -0.82 8.81
N THR A 90 -2.20 -1.50 9.57
CA THR A 90 -2.15 -1.45 11.02
C THR A 90 -0.93 -0.64 11.44
N GLY A 91 -1.06 0.10 12.54
CA GLY A 91 -0.04 0.96 13.10
C GLY A 91 -0.63 1.75 14.26
N THR A 92 0.18 2.55 14.93
CA THR A 92 -0.36 3.50 15.90
C THR A 92 -1.03 4.64 15.13
N ASP A 93 -2.32 4.85 15.37
CA ASP A 93 -3.11 5.87 14.66
C ASP A 93 -2.44 7.25 14.79
N GLY A 94 -2.25 7.92 13.65
CA GLY A 94 -1.57 9.22 13.55
C GLY A 94 -0.04 9.22 13.66
N ALA A 95 0.62 8.09 13.95
CA ALA A 95 2.08 8.02 14.05
C ALA A 95 2.72 7.29 12.85
N ASP A 96 2.20 6.12 12.49
CA ASP A 96 2.75 5.32 11.40
C ASP A 96 1.98 5.58 10.09
N GLU A 97 2.69 5.57 8.97
CA GLU A 97 2.17 5.97 7.66
C GLU A 97 2.49 4.93 6.58
N ALA A 98 1.62 4.82 5.59
CA ALA A 98 1.83 4.03 4.39
C ALA A 98 1.54 4.85 3.12
N ILE A 99 2.35 4.66 2.09
CA ILE A 99 2.16 5.25 0.76
C ILE A 99 2.23 4.11 -0.27
N VAL A 100 1.27 4.07 -1.18
CA VAL A 100 1.22 3.08 -2.27
C VAL A 100 1.49 3.77 -3.60
N PHE A 101 2.38 3.20 -4.39
CA PHE A 101 2.71 3.67 -5.74
C PHE A 101 2.07 2.76 -6.77
N TYR A 102 1.29 3.31 -7.72
CA TYR A 102 0.49 2.51 -8.65
C TYR A 102 0.23 3.22 -9.99
N VAL A 103 -0.21 2.47 -10.99
CA VAL A 103 -0.73 2.98 -12.27
C VAL A 103 -2.11 2.37 -12.48
N THR A 104 -3.07 3.13 -12.99
CA THR A 104 -4.39 2.61 -13.40
C THR A 104 -4.44 2.41 -14.92
N GLU A 105 -5.11 1.35 -15.35
CA GLU A 105 -5.52 1.19 -16.74
C GLU A 105 -6.61 2.25 -17.02
N GLY A 106 -6.28 3.26 -17.82
CA GLY A 106 -7.19 4.35 -18.18
C GLY A 106 -6.58 5.77 -18.13
N LEU A 107 -5.36 5.92 -17.62
CA LEU A 107 -4.58 7.16 -17.72
C LEU A 107 -3.53 7.10 -18.84
#